data_AF-A0A917G9N9-F1
#
_entry.id   AF-A0A917G9N9-F1
#
_cell.length_a   1.000
_cell.length_b   1.000
_cell.length_c   1.000
_cell.angle_alpha   90.00
_cell.angle_beta   90.00
_cell.angle_gamma   90.00
#
_symmetry.space_group_name_H-M   'P 1'
#
loop_
_entity.id
_entity.type
_entity.pdbx_description
1 polymer ?
#
loop_
_entity_poly.entity_id
_entity_poly.type
_entity_poly.pdbx_seq_one_letter_code
_entity_poly.pdbx_strand_id
1 'polypeptide(L)' 'MEEKRIHPALLRLFVIFPNILSYVLLIGLIIFVMSNYAVLKANEALSTWLIIIAILAPAALFTTYRIVQKIRSGAM' A
#
# COMPACT_ATOMS: atom_id res chain seq x y z
N MET A 1 36.09 9.52 3.23
CA MET A 1 34.86 8.71 3.26
C MET A 1 34.18 8.89 1.93
N GLU A 2 34.25 7.91 1.03
CA GLU A 2 33.56 7.97 -0.26
C GLU A 2 32.06 7.83 -0.01
N GLU A 3 31.36 8.96 -0.06
CA GLU A 3 29.91 9.02 0.00
C GLU A 3 29.39 8.35 -1.28
N LYS A 4 29.07 7.05 -1.16
CA LYS A 4 28.42 6.25 -2.20
C LYS A 4 27.09 6.93 -2.50
N ARG A 5 27.10 7.85 -3.47
CA ARG A 5 25.91 8.57 -3.95
C ARG A 5 24.94 7.52 -4.47
N ILE A 6 24.01 7.08 -3.62
CA ILE A 6 22.92 6.22 -4.03
C ILE A 6 22.20 6.99 -5.13
N HIS A 7 22.19 6.41 -6.33
CA HIS A 7 21.55 7.04 -7.47
C HIS A 7 20.09 7.38 -7.07
N PRO A 8 19.62 8.63 -7.19
CA PRO A 8 18.29 9.03 -6.69
C PRO A 8 17.14 8.20 -7.28
N ALA A 9 17.35 7.58 -8.44
CA ALA A 9 16.46 6.60 -9.05
C ALA A 9 16.28 5.32 -8.23
N LEU A 10 17.35 4.81 -7.58
CA LEU A 10 17.29 3.61 -6.74
C LEU A 10 16.53 3.88 -5.44
N LEU A 11 16.67 5.08 -4.87
CA LEU A 11 15.89 5.54 -3.72
C LEU A 11 14.40 5.63 -4.07
N ARG A 12 14.03 6.15 -5.25
CA ARG A 12 12.63 6.16 -5.71
C ARG A 12 12.07 4.75 -5.86
N LEU A 13 12.83 3.84 -6.47
CA LEU A 13 12.42 2.43 -6.65
C LEU A 13 12.18 1.74 -5.30
N PHE A 14 13.08 1.93 -4.33
CA PHE A 14 12.96 1.34 -2.98
C PHE A 14 11.75 1.83 -2.20
N VAL A 15 11.28 3.05 -2.46
CA VAL A 15 10.11 3.62 -1.77
C VAL A 15 8.81 3.28 -2.51
N ILE A 16 8.85 3.14 -3.85
CA ILE A 16 7.68 2.75 -4.66
C ILE A 16 7.38 1.25 -4.54
N PHE A 17 8.41 0.39 -4.43
CA PHE A 17 8.24 -1.06 -4.30
C PHE A 17 7.32 -1.50 -3.14
N PRO A 18 7.51 -1.06 -1.88
CA PRO A 18 6.60 -1.41 -0.77
C PRO A 18 5.19 -0.85 -0.96
N ASN A 19 5.04 0.25 -1.71
CA ASN A 19 3.72 0.78 -2.05
C ASN A 19 2.99 -0.10 -3.07
N ILE A 20 3.67 -0.53 -4.14
CA ILE A 20 3.13 -1.50 -5.11
C ILE A 20 2.72 -2.78 -4.38
N LEU A 21 3.55 -3.27 -3.46
CA LEU A 21 3.24 -4.44 -2.63
C LEU A 21 1.95 -4.23 -1.80
N SER A 22 1.77 -3.03 -1.24
CA SER A 22 0.57 -2.67 -0.46
C SER A 22 -0.69 -2.63 -1.33
N TYR A 23 -0.59 -2.17 -2.58
CA TYR A 23 -1.70 -2.23 -3.54
C TYR A 23 -2.03 -3.66 -3.97
N VAL A 24 -1.02 -4.49 -4.21
CA VAL A 24 -1.23 -5.92 -4.50
C VAL A 24 -1.90 -6.60 -3.32
N LEU A 25 -1.49 -6.29 -2.09
CA LEU A 25 -2.11 -6.81 -0.87
C LEU A 25 -3.58 -6.35 -0.73
N LEU A 26 -3.85 -5.07 -0.99
CA LEU A 26 -5.20 -4.49 -0.96
C LEU A 26 -6.12 -5.17 -2.00
N ILE A 27 -5.63 -5.34 -3.23
CA ILE A 27 -6.36 -6.01 -4.30
C ILE A 27 -6.62 -7.48 -3.93
N GLY A 28 -5.60 -8.18 -3.40
CA GLY A 28 -5.74 -9.55 -2.92
C GLY A 28 -6.78 -9.68 -1.80
N LEU A 29 -6.79 -8.74 -0.86
CA LEU A 29 -7.79 -8.63 0.22
C LEU A 29 -9.21 -8.44 -0.33
N ILE A 30 -9.38 -7.55 -1.30
CA ILE A 30 -10.68 -7.31 -1.94
C ILE A 30 -11.16 -8.58 -2.65
N ILE A 31 -10.31 -9.25 -3.43
CA ILE A 31 -10.66 -10.50 -4.11
C ILE A 31 -11.00 -11.58 -3.07
N PHE A 32 -10.20 -11.72 -2.02
CA PHE A 32 -10.46 -12.69 -0.95
C PHE A 32 -11.82 -12.48 -0.30
N VAL A 33 -12.16 -11.23 0.04
CA VAL A 33 -13.47 -10.88 0.63
C VAL A 33 -14.61 -11.15 -0.34
N MET A 34 -14.45 -10.84 -1.63
CA MET A 34 -15.49 -11.14 -2.64
C MET A 34 -15.67 -12.64 -2.85
N SER A 35 -14.59 -13.39 -3.01
CA SER A 35 -14.63 -14.84 -3.23
C SER A 35 -15.13 -15.63 -2.01
N ASN A 36 -14.91 -15.12 -0.79
CA ASN A 36 -15.32 -15.77 0.45
C ASN A 36 -16.50 -15.05 1.15
N TYR A 37 -17.24 -14.21 0.42
CA TYR A 37 -18.28 -13.36 0.99
C TYR A 37 -19.31 -14.15 1.82
N ALA A 38 -19.79 -15.28 1.30
CA ALA A 38 -20.78 -16.12 1.99
C ALA A 38 -20.23 -16.71 3.30
N VAL A 39 -18.97 -17.16 3.29
CA VAL A 39 -18.29 -17.72 4.47
C VAL A 39 -18.01 -16.64 5.51
N LEU A 40 -17.55 -15.46 5.07
CA LEU A 40 -17.25 -14.34 5.95
C LEU A 40 -18.51 -13.74 6.58
N LYS A 41 -19.62 -13.72 5.85
CA LYS A 41 -20.92 -13.28 6.35
C LYS A 41 -21.49 -14.28 7.36
N ALA A 42 -21.34 -15.59 7.11
CA ALA A 42 -21.80 -16.63 8.03
C ALA A 42 -21.02 -16.66 9.36
N ASN A 43 -19.76 -16.22 9.36
CA ASN A 43 -18.90 -16.17 10.56
C ASN A 43 -18.86 -14.79 11.23
N GLU A 44 -19.72 -13.84 10.85
CA GLU A 44 -19.71 -12.43 11.31
C GLU A 44 -18.38 -11.67 11.13
N ALA A 45 -17.41 -12.27 10.44
CA ALA A 45 -16.08 -11.72 10.22
C ALA A 45 -16.04 -10.69 9.08
N LEU A 46 -17.09 -10.60 8.25
CA LEU A 46 -17.17 -9.68 7.11
C LEU A 46 -16.89 -8.22 7.52
N SER A 47 -17.45 -7.80 8.66
CA SER A 47 -17.30 -6.46 9.24
C SER A 47 -15.82 -6.13 9.50
N THR A 48 -15.08 -7.08 10.08
CA THR A 48 -13.67 -6.93 10.42
C THR A 48 -12.81 -6.78 9.16
N TRP A 49 -13.06 -7.59 8.13
CA TRP A 49 -12.33 -7.49 6.86
C TRP A 49 -12.63 -6.18 6.12
N LEU A 50 -13.87 -5.70 6.16
CA LEU A 50 -14.23 -4.39 5.60
C LEU A 50 -13.54 -3.23 6.35
N ILE A 51 -13.46 -3.28 7.68
CA ILE A 51 -12.72 -2.30 8.48
C ILE A 51 -11.23 -2.32 8.13
N ILE A 52 -10.64 -3.50 7.98
CA ILE A 52 -9.24 -3.65 7.56
C ILE A 52 -9.03 -2.99 6.20
N ILE A 53 -9.87 -3.27 5.20
CA ILE A 53 -9.79 -2.63 3.88
C ILE A 53 -9.96 -1.11 3.99
N ALA A 54 -10.92 -0.64 4.80
CA ALA A 54 -11.21 0.77 5.01
C ALA A 54 -10.06 1.54 5.68
N ILE A 55 -9.19 0.87 6.45
CA ILE A 55 -7.97 1.46 7.04
C ILE A 55 -6.77 1.31 6.09
N LEU A 56 -6.66 0.16 5.43
CA LEU A 56 -5.51 -0.16 4.57
C LEU A 56 -5.52 0.69 3.28
N ALA A 57 -6.70 0.99 2.74
CA ALA A 57 -6.86 1.87 1.59
C ALA A 57 -6.32 3.31 1.82
N PRO A 58 -6.73 4.05 2.87
CA PRO A 58 -6.16 5.37 3.15
C PRO A 58 -4.69 5.30 3.57
N ALA A 59 -4.22 4.22 4.20
CA ALA A 59 -2.80 4.04 4.50
C ALA A 59 -1.94 3.88 3.22
N ALA A 60 -2.41 3.10 2.25
CA ALA A 60 -1.76 2.96 0.93
C ALA A 60 -1.82 4.28 0.12
N LEU A 61 -2.92 5.02 0.21
CA LEU A 61 -3.02 6.35 -0.41
C LEU A 61 -2.11 7.39 0.26
N PHE A 62 -1.99 7.37 1.59
CA PHE A 62 -1.14 8.31 2.33
C PHE A 62 0.34 8.09 2.02
N THR A 63 0.77 6.84 1.95
CA THR A 63 2.15 6.50 1.53
C THR A 63 2.41 6.95 0.09
N THR A 64 1.47 6.71 -0.83
CA THR A 64 1.53 7.24 -2.21
C THR A 64 1.64 8.78 -2.23
N TYR A 65 0.81 9.47 -1.44
CA TYR A 65 0.82 10.94 -1.37
C TYR A 65 2.15 11.48 -0.87
N ARG A 66 2.75 10.86 0.16
CA ARG A 66 4.08 11.27 0.66
C ARG A 66 5.20 11.06 -0.37
N ILE A 67 5.10 10.00 -1.19
CA ILE A 67 6.06 9.74 -2.27
C ILE A 67 5.93 10.82 -3.34
N VAL A 68 4.71 11.08 -3.81
CA VAL A 68 4.44 12.11 -4.81
C VAL A 68 4.85 13.49 -4.30
N GLN A 69 4.56 13.81 -3.04
CA GLN A 69 4.92 15.08 -2.41
C GLN A 69 6.45 15.26 -2.33
N LYS A 70 7.20 14.21 -1.94
CA LYS A 70 8.67 14.24 -1.93
C LYS A 70 9.28 14.39 -3.33
N ILE A 71 8.65 13.79 -4.36
CA ILE A 71 9.06 13.96 -5.76
C ILE A 71 8.76 15.39 -6.23
N ARG A 72 7.58 15.93 -5.90
CA ARG A 72 7.16 17.29 -6.28
C ARG A 72 7.97 18.38 -5.61
N SER A 73 8.40 18.17 -4.37
CA SER A 73 9.21 19.15 -3.62
C SER A 73 10.67 19.21 -4.08
N GLY A 74 11.07 18.43 -5.10
CA GLY A 74 12.45 18.41 -5.58
C GLY A 74 13.46 17.92 -4.54
N ALA A 75 12.98 17.30 -3.45
CA ALA A 75 13.83 16.77 -2.38
C ALA A 75 14.48 15.41 -2.76
N MET A 76 14.32 15.00 -4.02
CA MET A 76 14.99 13.87 -4.67
C MET A 76 15.45 14.23 -6.07
#